data_AF-A0A1I4U9R1-F1
#
_entry.id   AF-A0A1I4U9R1-F1
#
_cell.length_a   1.000
_cell.length_b   1.000
_cell.length_c   1.000
_cell.angle_alpha   90.00
_cell.angle_beta   90.00
_cell.angle_gamma   90.00
#
_symmetry.space_group_name_H-M   'P 1'
#
loop_
_entity.id
_entity.type
_entity.pdbx_description
1 polymer ?
#
loop_
_entity_poly.entity_id
_entity_poly.type
_entity_poly.pdbx_seq_one_letter_code
_entity_poly.pdbx_strand_id
1 'polypeptide(L)'
;MCRRSSDMGSLFSGTDHRLKGCPVNRALPDVRLRVPTDEDAFAWHRIFDDPDVMEFHGGRSAELSVYEELTARQRRHDAEHGFCLWTLLDEEGRAIGFTGAQPWPRAWGPTGEIEIGWRLARDHWGRGYVTAAAAQTLERVRAAGVGGVVAMVDARNERSIAVTRRLGMELAETFTTPVSGRPGHCYRLTL
;
A
#
# COMPACT_ATOMS: atom_id res chain seq x y z
N MET A 1 50.99 55.01 7.73
CA MET A 1 50.82 55.86 8.94
C MET A 1 49.41 55.63 9.47
N CYS A 2 49.25 54.88 10.56
CA CYS A 2 49.00 55.38 11.94
C CYS A 2 47.63 56.10 12.03
N ARG A 3 46.63 55.75 12.85
CA ARG A 3 46.45 55.02 14.14
C ARG A 3 44.97 54.53 14.22
N ARG A 4 44.62 53.35 14.78
CA ARG A 4 44.26 53.09 16.21
C ARG A 4 43.20 54.10 16.73
N SER A 5 42.06 53.76 17.35
CA SER A 5 41.62 52.60 18.13
C SER A 5 40.12 52.71 18.50
N SER A 6 39.50 51.53 18.69
CA SER A 6 38.59 51.10 19.78
C SER A 6 37.18 51.66 20.05
N ASP A 7 36.39 50.68 20.51
CA ASP A 7 35.18 50.67 21.35
C ASP A 7 33.80 50.70 20.67
N MET A 8 32.75 50.01 21.14
CA MET A 8 32.54 48.83 22.00
C MET A 8 31.01 48.70 22.08
N GLY A 9 30.45 47.50 21.88
CA GLY A 9 29.19 47.05 22.50
C GLY A 9 27.85 47.63 22.04
N SER A 10 26.99 46.76 21.48
CA SER A 10 25.60 46.51 21.90
C SER A 10 24.95 45.62 20.82
N LEU A 11 24.83 44.29 21.01
CA LEU A 11 23.72 43.55 21.64
C LEU A 11 22.33 43.81 21.02
N PHE A 12 21.60 42.70 20.89
CA PHE A 12 20.20 42.45 20.47
C PHE A 12 20.03 42.02 19.00
N SER A 13 19.97 40.72 18.74
CA SER A 13 18.83 39.79 18.93
C SER A 13 17.85 39.87 17.76
N GLY A 14 17.76 38.81 16.97
CA GLY A 14 16.83 38.77 15.84
C GLY A 14 16.90 37.49 15.03
N THR A 15 16.49 36.38 15.65
CA THR A 15 15.79 35.24 15.02
C THR A 15 16.42 34.60 13.78
N ASP A 16 17.20 33.54 14.06
CA ASP A 16 17.36 32.34 13.25
C ASP A 16 16.00 31.89 12.67
N HIS A 17 15.74 32.30 11.44
CA HIS A 17 14.64 31.79 10.64
C HIS A 17 15.05 30.40 10.18
N ARG A 18 14.78 29.41 11.05
CA ARG A 18 14.73 28.00 10.68
C ARG A 18 13.92 27.88 9.39
N LEU A 19 14.63 27.57 8.31
CA LEU A 19 14.07 27.13 7.06
C LEU A 19 13.11 25.99 7.37
N LYS A 20 11.81 26.27 7.25
CA LYS A 20 10.77 25.24 7.21
C LYS A 20 11.16 24.30 6.08
N GLY A 21 11.61 23.10 6.44
CA GLY A 21 12.04 22.10 5.47
C GLY A 21 10.96 21.91 4.41
N CYS A 22 11.32 22.11 3.15
CA CYS A 22 10.54 21.58 2.04
C CYS A 22 10.25 20.10 2.34
N PRO A 23 9.03 19.60 2.06
CA PRO A 23 8.81 18.18 2.10
C PRO A 23 9.82 17.55 1.14
N VAL A 24 10.76 16.80 1.69
CA VAL A 24 11.72 16.04 0.90
C VAL A 24 10.86 15.11 0.06
N ASN A 25 10.75 15.38 -1.23
CA ASN A 25 10.04 14.52 -2.16
C ASN A 25 10.91 13.25 -2.28
N ARG A 26 10.78 12.36 -1.29
CA ARG A 26 11.56 11.14 -1.22
C ARG A 26 11.14 10.30 -2.41
N ALA A 27 12.10 9.99 -3.28
CA ALA A 27 11.85 9.08 -4.39
C ALA A 27 11.22 7.79 -3.84
N LEU A 28 10.22 7.28 -4.55
CA LEU A 28 9.61 6.01 -4.22
C LEU A 28 10.65 4.89 -4.39
N PRO A 29 10.60 3.84 -3.56
CA PRO A 29 11.54 2.72 -3.67
C PRO A 29 11.35 1.99 -4.99
N ASP A 30 12.43 1.36 -5.49
CA ASP A 30 12.29 0.45 -6.61
C ASP A 30 11.60 -0.84 -6.13
N VAL A 31 10.67 -1.32 -6.95
CA VAL A 31 9.81 -2.47 -6.62
C VAL A 31 9.53 -3.29 -7.85
N ARG A 32 9.50 -4.61 -7.65
CA ARG A 32 9.14 -5.55 -8.70
C ARG A 32 7.88 -6.33 -8.32
N LEU A 33 6.96 -6.42 -9.27
CA LEU A 33 5.75 -7.24 -9.18
C LEU A 33 5.87 -8.46 -10.08
N ARG A 34 5.69 -9.64 -9.50
CA ARG A 34 5.64 -10.91 -10.24
C ARG A 34 4.46 -11.77 -9.81
N VAL A 35 4.04 -12.64 -10.71
CA VAL A 35 3.06 -13.69 -10.41
C VAL A 35 3.58 -14.52 -9.22
N PRO A 36 2.72 -14.82 -8.23
CA PRO A 36 3.14 -15.59 -7.07
C PRO A 36 3.49 -17.03 -7.45
N THR A 37 4.57 -17.56 -6.87
CA THR A 37 4.96 -18.98 -6.96
C THR A 37 4.41 -19.74 -5.76
N ASP A 38 4.58 -21.07 -5.74
CA ASP A 38 4.24 -21.88 -4.57
C ASP A 38 5.09 -21.50 -3.35
N GLU A 39 6.35 -21.10 -3.54
CA GLU A 39 7.22 -20.63 -2.45
C GLU A 39 6.71 -19.35 -1.78
N ASP A 40 5.95 -18.53 -2.50
CA ASP A 40 5.38 -17.31 -1.92
C ASP A 40 4.30 -17.60 -0.89
N ALA A 41 3.68 -18.79 -0.92
CA ALA A 41 2.75 -19.19 0.13
C ALA A 41 3.45 -19.18 1.49
N PHE A 42 4.68 -19.69 1.57
CA PHE A 42 5.49 -19.69 2.79
C PHE A 42 5.96 -18.29 3.17
N ALA A 43 6.31 -17.45 2.19
CA ALA A 43 6.68 -16.07 2.45
C ALA A 43 5.50 -15.27 3.02
N TRP A 44 4.34 -15.35 2.37
CA TRP A 44 3.11 -14.69 2.81
C TRP A 44 2.64 -15.22 4.15
N HIS A 45 2.67 -16.53 4.38
CA HIS A 45 2.35 -17.12 5.68
C HIS A 45 3.21 -16.50 6.80
N ARG A 46 4.53 -16.44 6.64
CA ARG A 46 5.42 -15.83 7.64
C ARG A 46 5.16 -14.34 7.84
N ILE A 47 4.93 -13.59 6.78
CA ILE A 47 4.68 -12.14 6.86
C ILE A 47 3.34 -11.86 7.54
N PHE A 48 2.33 -12.67 7.26
CA PHE A 48 0.96 -12.48 7.71
C PHE A 48 0.62 -13.28 8.96
N ASP A 49 1.61 -13.90 9.59
CA ASP A 49 1.56 -14.39 10.97
C ASP A 49 1.70 -13.23 11.99
N ASP A 50 2.16 -12.05 11.54
CA ASP A 50 2.28 -10.85 12.36
C ASP A 50 0.88 -10.24 12.66
N PRO A 51 0.49 -10.12 13.95
CA PRO A 51 -0.82 -9.59 14.34
C PRO A 51 -1.02 -8.12 13.94
N ASP A 52 0.05 -7.31 13.88
CA ASP A 52 -0.05 -5.92 13.42
C ASP A 52 -0.41 -5.88 11.93
N VAL A 53 0.14 -6.81 11.13
CA VAL A 53 -0.17 -6.92 9.70
C VAL A 53 -1.62 -7.41 9.49
N MET A 54 -2.11 -8.27 10.38
CA MET A 54 -3.44 -8.86 10.30
C MET A 54 -4.54 -8.09 11.04
N GLU A 55 -4.23 -6.98 11.72
CA GLU A 55 -5.17 -6.19 12.54
C GLU A 55 -6.53 -5.92 11.84
N PHE A 56 -6.49 -5.58 10.55
CA PHE A 56 -7.66 -5.28 9.72
C PHE A 56 -8.15 -6.45 8.86
N HIS A 57 -7.48 -7.60 8.95
CA HIS A 57 -7.73 -8.80 8.16
C HIS A 57 -8.27 -9.98 8.99
N GLY A 58 -8.77 -9.69 10.20
CA GLY A 58 -9.30 -10.69 11.14
C GLY A 58 -8.42 -10.92 12.36
N GLY A 59 -7.22 -10.33 12.40
CA GLY A 59 -6.33 -10.29 13.57
C GLY A 59 -5.72 -11.64 13.97
N ARG A 60 -6.00 -12.72 13.23
CA ARG A 60 -5.48 -14.06 13.50
C ARG A 60 -4.66 -14.54 12.32
N SER A 61 -3.58 -15.25 12.65
CA SER A 61 -2.86 -16.04 11.68
C SER A 61 -3.77 -17.09 11.04
N ALA A 62 -3.45 -17.46 9.81
CA ALA A 62 -4.15 -18.47 9.05
C ALA A 62 -3.16 -19.59 8.73
N GLU A 63 -3.65 -20.83 8.65
CA GLU A 63 -2.85 -21.98 8.24
C GLU A 63 -2.19 -21.76 6.88
N LEU A 64 -1.02 -22.38 6.67
CA LEU A 64 -0.27 -22.30 5.41
C LEU A 64 -1.13 -22.63 4.18
N SER A 65 -2.04 -23.61 4.30
CA SER A 65 -2.93 -24.03 3.21
C SER A 65 -3.79 -22.88 2.65
N VAL A 66 -4.15 -21.91 3.48
CA VAL A 66 -4.88 -20.70 3.04
C VAL A 66 -4.03 -19.87 2.06
N TYR A 67 -2.72 -19.82 2.27
CA TYR A 67 -1.79 -19.10 1.40
C TYR A 67 -1.39 -19.91 0.16
N GLU A 68 -1.34 -21.24 0.26
CA GLU A 68 -1.21 -22.13 -0.91
C GLU A 68 -2.41 -21.96 -1.85
N GLU A 69 -3.64 -21.98 -1.31
CA GLU A 69 -4.86 -21.74 -2.08
C GLU A 69 -4.89 -20.32 -2.67
N LEU A 70 -4.48 -19.32 -1.89
CA LEU A 70 -4.41 -17.93 -2.33
C LEU A 70 -3.46 -17.79 -3.52
N THR A 71 -2.20 -18.23 -3.40
CA THR A 71 -1.21 -18.12 -4.49
C THR A 71 -1.66 -18.88 -5.74
N ALA A 72 -2.23 -20.08 -5.59
CA ALA A 72 -2.80 -20.84 -6.70
C ALA A 72 -3.94 -20.11 -7.39
N ARG A 73 -4.84 -19.46 -6.64
CA ARG A 73 -5.91 -18.63 -7.19
C ARG A 73 -5.35 -17.42 -7.94
N GLN A 74 -4.34 -16.76 -7.39
CA GLN A 74 -3.73 -15.61 -8.04
C GLN A 74 -3.03 -15.97 -9.35
N ARG A 75 -2.38 -17.14 -9.44
CA ARG A 75 -1.86 -17.65 -10.72
C ARG A 75 -2.96 -17.86 -11.77
N ARG A 76 -4.13 -18.37 -11.36
CA ARG A 76 -5.28 -18.50 -12.27
C ARG A 76 -5.80 -17.14 -12.72
N HIS A 77 -5.96 -16.18 -11.81
CA HIS A 77 -6.38 -14.82 -12.18
C HIS A 77 -5.42 -14.15 -13.17
N ASP A 78 -4.11 -14.32 -12.99
CA ASP A 78 -3.13 -13.80 -13.94
C ASP A 78 -3.32 -14.40 -15.33
N ALA A 79 -3.51 -15.73 -15.42
CA ALA A 79 -3.75 -16.42 -16.69
C ALA A 79 -5.10 -16.09 -17.35
N GLU A 80 -6.15 -15.87 -16.56
CA GLU A 80 -7.51 -15.65 -17.04
C GLU A 80 -7.81 -14.18 -17.36
N HIS A 81 -7.22 -13.25 -16.59
CA HIS A 81 -7.56 -11.83 -16.63
C HIS A 81 -6.37 -10.93 -17.02
N GLY A 82 -5.15 -11.45 -17.02
CA GLY A 82 -3.93 -10.66 -17.22
C GLY A 82 -3.51 -9.85 -15.99
N PHE A 83 -4.18 -10.05 -14.85
CA PHE A 83 -3.83 -9.41 -13.57
C PHE A 83 -4.19 -10.28 -12.36
N CYS A 84 -3.44 -10.08 -11.28
CA CYS A 84 -3.68 -10.72 -10.00
C CYS A 84 -3.12 -9.86 -8.85
N LEU A 85 -3.32 -10.28 -7.61
CA LEU A 85 -2.41 -9.92 -6.50
C LEU A 85 -1.02 -10.54 -6.75
N TRP A 86 -0.10 -9.71 -7.24
CA TRP A 86 1.28 -10.08 -7.49
C TRP A 86 2.10 -10.07 -6.19
N THR A 87 3.09 -10.96 -6.10
CA THR A 87 4.12 -10.88 -5.07
C THR A 87 4.93 -9.61 -5.29
N LEU A 88 5.00 -8.80 -4.23
CA LEU A 88 5.80 -7.59 -4.18
C LEU A 88 7.20 -7.92 -3.65
N LEU A 89 8.20 -7.62 -4.47
CA LEU A 89 9.60 -7.78 -4.13
C LEU A 89 10.26 -6.42 -3.89
N ASP A 90 11.17 -6.37 -2.91
CA ASP A 90 12.07 -5.23 -2.72
C ASP A 90 13.22 -5.23 -3.74
N GLU A 91 14.13 -4.26 -3.58
CA GLU A 91 15.29 -4.02 -4.44
C GLU A 91 16.27 -5.20 -4.42
N GLU A 92 16.33 -5.94 -3.30
CA GLU A 92 17.13 -7.16 -3.15
C GLU A 92 16.41 -8.42 -3.66
N GLY A 93 15.18 -8.29 -4.15
CA GLY A 93 14.38 -9.39 -4.69
C GLY A 93 13.68 -10.24 -3.62
N ARG A 94 13.63 -9.78 -2.36
CA ARG A 94 12.94 -10.47 -1.25
C ARG A 94 11.44 -10.22 -1.35
N ALA A 95 10.64 -11.26 -1.12
CA ALA A 95 9.19 -11.11 -1.00
C ALA A 95 8.82 -10.38 0.29
N ILE A 96 8.17 -9.24 0.16
CA ILE A 96 7.78 -8.36 1.27
C ILE A 96 6.27 -8.25 1.44
N GLY A 97 5.50 -8.95 0.60
CA GLY A 97 4.04 -9.02 0.66
C GLY A 97 3.44 -9.14 -0.73
N PHE A 98 2.29 -8.52 -0.94
CA PHE A 98 1.64 -8.43 -2.24
C PHE A 98 1.02 -7.06 -2.50
N THR A 99 0.85 -6.75 -3.77
CA THR A 99 -0.11 -5.76 -4.27
C THR A 99 -0.63 -6.22 -5.62
N GLY A 100 -1.82 -5.78 -5.98
CA GLY A 100 -2.36 -6.04 -7.30
C GLY A 100 -3.85 -5.83 -7.33
N ALA A 101 -4.49 -6.44 -8.32
CA ALA A 101 -5.94 -6.43 -8.42
C ALA A 101 -6.51 -7.83 -8.64
N GLN A 102 -7.77 -8.02 -8.30
CA GLN A 102 -8.50 -9.28 -8.55
C GLN A 102 -9.99 -9.00 -8.64
N PRO A 103 -10.79 -9.89 -9.26
CA PRO A 103 -12.23 -9.84 -9.10
C PRO A 103 -12.61 -9.85 -7.62
N TRP A 104 -13.56 -8.99 -7.23
CA TRP A 104 -14.01 -8.90 -5.85
C TRP A 104 -14.51 -10.28 -5.36
N PRO A 105 -13.90 -10.87 -4.32
CA PRO A 105 -14.08 -12.29 -4.02
C PRO A 105 -15.31 -12.59 -3.14
N ARG A 106 -16.09 -11.57 -2.74
CA ARG A 106 -17.20 -11.73 -1.79
C ARG A 106 -18.55 -11.52 -2.48
N ALA A 107 -19.58 -12.17 -1.95
CA ALA A 107 -20.95 -12.02 -2.45
C ALA A 107 -21.65 -10.71 -2.00
N TRP A 108 -21.02 -9.94 -1.11
CA TRP A 108 -21.52 -8.64 -0.63
C TRP A 108 -20.52 -7.54 -0.99
N GLY A 109 -20.97 -6.29 -1.07
CA GLY A 109 -20.12 -5.15 -1.43
C GLY A 109 -20.11 -4.94 -2.95
N PRO A 110 -18.98 -4.50 -3.54
CA PRO A 110 -18.87 -4.20 -4.97
C PRO A 110 -18.79 -5.48 -5.83
N THR A 111 -19.84 -6.30 -5.78
CA THR A 111 -19.91 -7.57 -6.52
C THR A 111 -19.84 -7.32 -8.02
N GLY A 112 -18.93 -8.04 -8.69
CA GLY A 112 -18.66 -7.90 -10.12
C GLY A 112 -17.59 -6.86 -10.47
N GLU A 113 -17.04 -6.17 -9.47
CA GLU A 113 -16.00 -5.17 -9.69
C GLU A 113 -14.59 -5.73 -9.45
N ILE A 114 -13.58 -4.99 -9.93
CA ILE A 114 -12.17 -5.32 -9.71
C ILE A 114 -11.65 -4.58 -8.49
N GLU A 115 -11.21 -5.32 -7.48
CA GLU A 115 -10.60 -4.78 -6.27
C GLU A 115 -9.09 -4.64 -6.44
N ILE A 116 -8.54 -3.45 -6.19
CA ILE A 116 -7.12 -3.25 -5.92
C ILE A 116 -6.84 -3.43 -4.42
N GLY A 117 -5.80 -4.19 -4.09
CA GLY A 117 -5.45 -4.50 -2.71
C GLY A 117 -3.96 -4.71 -2.49
N TRP A 118 -3.55 -4.57 -1.23
CA TRP A 118 -2.16 -4.73 -0.81
C TRP A 118 -2.07 -5.24 0.63
N ARG A 119 -1.01 -5.97 0.92
CA ARG A 119 -0.61 -6.33 2.28
C ARG A 119 0.90 -6.47 2.32
N LEU A 120 1.53 -5.83 3.31
CA LEU A 120 2.97 -5.66 3.36
C LEU A 120 3.50 -6.01 4.75
N ALA A 121 4.70 -6.60 4.80
CA ALA A 121 5.46 -6.81 6.03
C ALA A 121 5.67 -5.51 6.82
N ARG A 122 5.54 -5.60 8.14
CA ARG A 122 5.61 -4.48 9.08
C ARG A 122 6.86 -3.62 8.91
N ASP A 123 8.03 -4.24 8.76
CA ASP A 123 9.33 -3.56 8.61
C ASP A 123 9.48 -2.75 7.32
N HIS A 124 8.50 -2.84 6.41
CA HIS A 124 8.49 -2.12 5.14
C HIS A 124 7.43 -1.00 5.12
N TRP A 125 6.68 -0.79 6.21
CA TRP A 125 5.68 0.27 6.31
C TRP A 125 6.30 1.67 6.34
N GLY A 126 5.54 2.67 5.88
CA GLY A 126 5.98 4.07 5.88
C GLY A 126 7.11 4.41 4.91
N ARG A 127 7.57 3.44 4.11
CA ARG A 127 8.71 3.59 3.18
C ARG A 127 8.29 3.78 1.72
N GLY A 128 6.99 3.83 1.42
CA GLY A 128 6.47 4.09 0.06
C GLY A 128 6.32 2.86 -0.84
N TYR A 129 6.70 1.65 -0.39
CA TYR A 129 6.60 0.41 -1.18
C TYR A 129 5.21 0.17 -1.78
N VAL A 130 4.15 0.25 -0.95
CA VAL A 130 2.79 0.05 -1.45
C VAL A 130 2.42 1.12 -2.47
N THR A 131 2.77 2.39 -2.26
CA THR A 131 2.44 3.46 -3.21
C THR A 131 3.13 3.23 -4.56
N ALA A 132 4.42 2.89 -4.55
CA ALA A 132 5.18 2.57 -5.77
C ALA A 132 4.55 1.38 -6.52
N ALA A 133 4.25 0.33 -5.78
CA ALA A 133 3.77 -0.93 -6.33
C ALA A 133 2.31 -0.85 -6.78
N ALA A 134 1.46 -0.11 -6.08
CA ALA A 134 0.08 0.13 -6.48
C ALA A 134 0.01 1.02 -7.73
N ALA A 135 0.90 1.99 -7.91
CA ALA A 135 0.98 2.74 -9.16
C ALA A 135 1.30 1.82 -10.36
N GLN A 136 2.28 0.91 -10.21
CA GLN A 136 2.56 -0.09 -11.25
C GLN A 136 1.37 -1.04 -11.49
N THR A 137 0.61 -1.37 -10.44
CA THR A 137 -0.59 -2.20 -10.52
C THR A 137 -1.64 -1.52 -11.41
N LEU A 138 -1.92 -0.23 -11.19
CA LEU A 138 -2.93 0.50 -11.97
C LEU A 138 -2.59 0.52 -13.47
N GLU A 139 -1.32 0.73 -13.83
CA GLU A 139 -0.89 0.70 -15.23
C GLU A 139 -1.08 -0.68 -15.87
N ARG A 140 -0.73 -1.77 -15.16
CA ARG A 140 -0.93 -3.14 -15.66
C ARG A 140 -2.40 -3.50 -15.82
N VAL A 141 -3.23 -3.10 -14.86
CA VAL A 141 -4.68 -3.37 -14.85
C VAL A 141 -5.39 -2.57 -15.94
N ARG A 142 -5.00 -1.30 -16.16
CA ARG A 142 -5.45 -0.50 -17.31
C ARG A 142 -5.08 -1.15 -18.64
N ALA A 143 -3.84 -1.64 -18.77
CA ALA A 143 -3.37 -2.31 -19.98
C ALA A 143 -4.13 -3.62 -20.27
N ALA A 144 -4.67 -4.28 -19.23
CA ALA A 144 -5.55 -5.43 -19.36
C ALA A 144 -7.01 -5.07 -19.73
N GLY A 145 -7.32 -3.80 -19.96
CA GLY A 145 -8.65 -3.34 -20.40
C GLY A 145 -9.64 -3.06 -19.27
N VAL A 146 -9.20 -3.01 -18.02
CA VAL A 146 -10.07 -2.67 -16.88
C VAL A 146 -10.30 -1.16 -16.83
N GLY A 147 -11.57 -0.73 -16.87
CA GLY A 147 -11.95 0.70 -16.87
C GLY A 147 -12.07 1.34 -15.48
N GLY A 148 -11.95 0.57 -14.40
CA GLY A 148 -12.02 1.09 -13.05
C GLY A 148 -11.73 0.05 -11.98
N VAL A 149 -11.26 0.50 -10.83
CA VAL A 149 -10.98 -0.34 -9.65
C VAL A 149 -11.59 0.23 -8.39
N VAL A 150 -11.86 -0.67 -7.44
CA VAL A 150 -12.32 -0.34 -6.09
C VAL A 150 -11.30 -0.74 -5.03
N ALA A 151 -11.29 -0.06 -3.89
CA ALA A 151 -10.53 -0.49 -2.71
C ALA A 151 -11.43 -0.45 -1.47
N MET A 152 -11.60 -1.60 -0.83
CA MET A 152 -12.42 -1.76 0.36
C MET A 152 -11.53 -1.71 1.60
N VAL A 153 -11.64 -0.64 2.39
CA VAL A 153 -10.70 -0.33 3.47
C VAL A 153 -11.43 -0.18 4.81
N ASP A 154 -10.95 -0.83 5.88
CA ASP A 154 -11.45 -0.56 7.25
C ASP A 154 -11.25 0.93 7.57
N ALA A 155 -12.26 1.61 8.11
CA ALA A 155 -12.24 3.05 8.33
C ALA A 155 -11.13 3.50 9.31
N ARG A 156 -10.57 2.58 10.10
CA ARG A 156 -9.45 2.84 11.03
C ARG A 156 -8.08 2.56 10.42
N ASN A 157 -8.02 1.98 9.22
CA ASN A 157 -6.76 1.68 8.54
C ASN A 157 -6.22 2.92 7.82
N GLU A 158 -5.68 3.85 8.60
CA GLU A 158 -5.11 5.11 8.10
C GLU A 158 -3.99 4.88 7.07
N ARG A 159 -3.23 3.78 7.20
CA ARG A 159 -2.17 3.42 6.27
C ARG A 159 -2.72 3.16 4.87
N SER A 160 -3.78 2.35 4.76
CA SER A 160 -4.43 2.08 3.47
C SER A 160 -5.19 3.30 2.94
N ILE A 161 -5.87 4.06 3.80
CA ILE A 161 -6.55 5.31 3.40
C ILE A 161 -5.54 6.31 2.82
N ALA A 162 -4.34 6.39 3.39
CA ALA A 162 -3.30 7.26 2.85
C ALA A 162 -2.79 6.78 1.49
N VAL A 163 -2.81 5.47 1.19
CA VAL A 163 -2.47 4.94 -0.13
C VAL A 163 -3.58 5.27 -1.13
N THR A 164 -4.86 5.03 -0.82
CA THR A 164 -5.97 5.33 -1.73
C THR A 164 -5.97 6.81 -2.14
N ARG A 165 -5.73 7.72 -1.19
CA ARG A 165 -5.56 9.16 -1.46
C ARG A 165 -4.40 9.47 -2.39
N ARG A 166 -3.24 8.82 -2.21
CA ARG A 166 -2.06 9.03 -3.08
C ARG A 166 -2.27 8.51 -4.50
N LEU A 167 -3.10 7.49 -4.66
CA LEU A 167 -3.51 6.95 -5.96
C LEU A 167 -4.60 7.79 -6.64
N GLY A 168 -5.11 8.84 -5.97
CA GLY A 168 -6.19 9.68 -6.51
C GLY A 168 -7.56 9.00 -6.48
N MET A 169 -7.74 7.95 -5.67
CA MET A 169 -9.05 7.30 -5.52
C MET A 169 -10.00 8.18 -4.71
N GLU A 170 -11.26 8.20 -5.09
CA GLU A 170 -12.31 8.97 -4.43
C GLU A 170 -13.11 8.08 -3.47
N LEU A 171 -13.47 8.61 -2.31
CA LEU A 171 -14.39 7.93 -1.40
C LEU A 171 -15.78 7.93 -2.01
N ALA A 172 -16.27 6.76 -2.40
CA ALA A 172 -17.60 6.63 -3.01
C ALA A 172 -18.67 6.28 -1.97
N GLU A 173 -18.36 5.36 -1.06
CA GLU A 173 -19.34 4.82 -0.11
C GLU A 173 -18.71 4.49 1.24
N THR A 174 -19.52 4.53 2.29
CA THR A 174 -19.18 3.96 3.60
C THR A 174 -20.07 2.76 3.88
N PHE A 175 -19.51 1.68 4.42
CA PHE A 175 -20.25 0.44 4.67
C PHE A 175 -19.94 -0.13 6.05
N THR A 176 -20.71 -1.13 6.47
CA THR A 176 -20.39 -1.95 7.65
C THR A 176 -20.00 -3.34 7.18
N THR A 177 -18.82 -3.82 7.59
CA THR A 177 -18.37 -5.17 7.24
C THR A 177 -19.32 -6.20 7.86
N PRO A 178 -19.94 -7.11 7.07
CA PRO A 178 -20.93 -8.04 7.60
C PRO A 178 -20.41 -8.97 8.70
N VAL A 179 -19.12 -9.34 8.66
CA VAL A 179 -18.53 -10.31 9.59
C VAL A 179 -18.10 -9.67 10.91
N SER A 180 -17.45 -8.51 10.86
CA SER A 180 -16.87 -7.87 12.05
C SER A 180 -17.69 -6.70 12.60
N GLY A 181 -18.71 -6.25 11.87
CA GLY A 181 -19.51 -5.07 12.22
C GLY A 181 -18.72 -3.76 12.18
N ARG A 182 -17.51 -3.76 11.60
CA ARG A 182 -16.63 -2.58 11.59
C ARG A 182 -17.00 -1.64 10.43
N PRO A 183 -16.96 -0.32 10.63
CA PRO A 183 -17.14 0.63 9.54
C PRO A 183 -15.99 0.53 8.53
N GLY A 184 -16.33 0.68 7.26
CA GLY A 184 -15.40 0.63 6.13
C GLY A 184 -15.70 1.71 5.10
N HIS A 185 -14.74 1.90 4.20
CA HIS A 185 -14.74 2.86 3.12
C HIS A 185 -14.52 2.15 1.80
N CYS A 186 -15.39 2.38 0.83
CA CYS A 186 -15.22 1.98 -0.56
C CYS A 186 -14.66 3.16 -1.33
N TYR A 187 -13.41 3.04 -1.77
CA TYR A 187 -12.78 3.99 -2.67
C TYR A 187 -12.89 3.51 -4.12
N ARG A 188 -13.05 4.43 -5.07
CA ARG A 188 -13.16 4.13 -6.50
C ARG A 188 -12.16 4.95 -7.30
N LEU A 189 -11.67 4.38 -8.40
CA LEU A 189 -10.85 5.08 -9.38
C LEU A 189 -11.20 4.59 -10.79
N THR A 190 -11.56 5.52 -11.67
CA THR A 190 -11.68 5.26 -13.11
C THR A 190 -10.29 5.24 -13.74
N LEU A 191 -10.01 4.25 -14.58
CA LEU A 191 -8.70 4.05 -15.22
C LEU A 191 -8.63 4.58 -16.64
#